data_AF-A0A7K1BRL6-F1
#
_entry.id   AF-A0A7K1BRL6-F1
#
_cell.length_a   1.000
_cell.length_b   1.000
_cell.length_c   1.000
_cell.angle_alpha   90.00
_cell.angle_beta   90.00
_cell.angle_gamma   90.00
#
_symmetry.space_group_name_H-M   'P 1'
#
loop_
_entity.id
_entity.type
_entity.pdbx_description
1 polymer ?
#
loop_
_entity_poly.entity_id
_entity_poly.type
_entity_poly.pdbx_seq_one_letter_code
_entity_poly.pdbx_strand_id
1 'polypeptide(L)'
;MNKIKVEGTVVELDGDEMTRIIWHFIKESLILPYLDVNLEYYDLGMENRDATDDQVTIDSAHAIQKHGVGVKCATITPDEARVEEFGLKKMWKSPNGTVRNILGGVIFREPIIIKNVPRLVPHWT
;
A
#
# COMPACT_ATOMS: atom_id res chain seq x y z
N MET A 1 25.72 -14.05 -2.99
CA MET A 1 25.78 -13.07 -1.88
C MET A 1 24.77 -13.49 -0.84
N ASN A 2 25.07 -13.35 0.46
CA ASN A 2 24.06 -13.56 1.49
C ASN A 2 23.11 -12.36 1.50
N LYS A 3 21.81 -12.63 1.67
CA LYS A 3 20.79 -11.57 1.81
C LYS A 3 21.06 -10.74 3.07
N ILE A 4 20.70 -9.46 3.03
CA ILE A 4 20.76 -8.57 4.20
C ILE A 4 19.65 -9.00 5.16
N LYS A 5 20.02 -9.34 6.39
CA LYS A 5 19.07 -9.67 7.46
C LYS A 5 18.38 -8.39 7.92
N VAL A 6 17.05 -8.39 7.91
CA VAL A 6 16.23 -7.29 8.42
C VAL A 6 15.69 -7.69 9.79
N GLU A 7 15.87 -6.83 10.79
CA GLU A 7 15.30 -7.01 12.13
C GLU A 7 13.85 -6.49 12.16
N GLY A 8 12.96 -7.25 12.79
CA GLY A 8 11.54 -6.90 12.92
C GLY A 8 10.68 -7.36 11.73
N THR A 9 9.46 -6.81 11.67
CA THR A 9 8.44 -7.15 10.68
C THR A 9 8.00 -5.89 9.98
N VAL A 10 7.87 -5.95 8.66
CA VAL A 10 7.21 -4.91 7.87
C VAL A 10 5.82 -5.40 7.50
N VAL A 11 4.80 -4.59 7.76
CA VAL A 11 3.44 -4.90 7.32
C VAL A 11 3.30 -4.56 5.85
N GLU A 12 2.98 -5.55 5.02
CA GLU A 12 2.77 -5.39 3.58
C GLU A 12 1.27 -5.30 3.30
N LEU A 13 0.82 -4.18 2.74
CA LEU A 13 -0.56 -3.95 2.37
C LEU A 13 -0.63 -3.92 0.84
N ASP A 14 -1.11 -5.00 0.22
CA ASP A 14 -1.23 -5.10 -1.24
C ASP A 14 -2.38 -4.22 -1.77
N GLY A 15 -2.53 -4.14 -3.09
CA GLY A 15 -3.45 -3.19 -3.71
C GLY A 15 -4.09 -3.69 -5.00
N ASP A 16 -4.41 -2.74 -5.87
CA ASP A 16 -5.28 -2.95 -7.03
C ASP A 16 -4.60 -2.62 -8.37
N GLU A 17 -5.24 -3.09 -9.46
CA GLU A 17 -4.94 -2.76 -10.86
C GLU A 17 -3.43 -2.86 -11.21
N MET A 18 -2.92 -1.89 -11.99
CA MET A 18 -1.53 -1.86 -12.43
C MET A 18 -0.55 -1.76 -11.27
N THR A 19 -0.94 -1.12 -10.16
CA THR A 19 -0.05 -0.98 -9.02
C THR A 19 0.21 -2.32 -8.33
N ARG A 20 -0.77 -3.24 -8.30
CA ARG A 20 -0.58 -4.61 -7.80
C ARG A 20 0.45 -5.39 -8.61
N ILE A 21 0.39 -5.27 -9.94
CA ILE A 21 1.34 -5.94 -10.86
C ILE A 21 2.76 -5.38 -10.66
N ILE A 22 2.90 -4.06 -10.60
CA ILE A 22 4.19 -3.40 -10.37
C ILE A 22 4.72 -3.75 -8.97
N TRP A 23 3.86 -3.81 -7.96
CA TRP A 23 4.23 -4.17 -6.60
C TRP A 23 4.81 -5.58 -6.52
N HIS A 24 4.16 -6.55 -7.18
CA HIS A 24 4.69 -7.91 -7.30
C HIS A 24 6.07 -7.92 -7.96
N PHE A 25 6.26 -7.20 -9.07
CA PHE A 25 7.56 -7.11 -9.74
C PHE A 25 8.64 -6.51 -8.84
N ILE A 26 8.34 -5.40 -8.14
CA ILE A 26 9.27 -4.75 -7.20
C ILE A 26 9.69 -5.75 -6.11
N LYS A 27 8.72 -6.43 -5.50
CA LYS A 27 9.00 -7.40 -4.43
C LYS A 27 9.90 -8.52 -4.89
N GLU A 28 9.55 -9.19 -6.00
CA GLU A 28 10.29 -10.34 -6.51
C GLU A 28 11.65 -9.99 -7.11
N SER A 29 11.77 -8.83 -7.77
CA SER A 29 12.99 -8.49 -8.52
C SER A 29 13.95 -7.60 -7.75
N LEU A 30 13.43 -6.75 -6.86
CA LEU A 30 14.19 -5.66 -6.23
C LEU A 30 14.31 -5.77 -4.71
N ILE A 31 13.46 -6.58 -4.05
CA ILE A 31 13.45 -6.71 -2.58
C ILE A 31 13.91 -8.09 -2.14
N LEU A 32 13.13 -9.14 -2.43
CA LEU A 32 13.35 -10.50 -1.92
C LEU A 32 14.68 -11.15 -2.37
N PRO A 33 15.28 -10.82 -3.53
CA PRO A 33 16.61 -11.34 -3.87
C PRO A 33 17.71 -10.81 -2.96
N TYR A 34 17.51 -9.65 -2.33
CA TYR A 34 18.54 -8.92 -1.60
C TYR A 34 18.30 -8.88 -0.08
N LEU A 35 17.04 -8.93 0.36
CA LEU A 35 16.64 -8.86 1.77
C LEU A 35 16.06 -10.17 2.26
N ASP A 36 16.49 -10.59 3.45
CA ASP A 36 15.79 -11.57 4.26
C ASP A 36 14.95 -10.82 5.30
N VAL A 37 13.71 -10.53 4.91
CA VAL A 37 12.77 -9.66 5.62
C VAL A 37 11.48 -10.41 5.92
N ASN A 38 10.97 -10.23 7.14
CA ASN A 38 9.68 -10.76 7.52
C ASN A 38 8.58 -9.79 7.08
N LEU A 39 7.68 -10.26 6.20
CA LEU A 39 6.55 -9.49 5.69
C LEU A 39 5.25 -10.07 6.27
N GLU A 40 4.53 -9.29 7.07
CA GLU A 40 3.18 -9.64 7.51
C GLU A 40 2.19 -9.09 6.48
N TYR A 41 1.64 -9.99 5.67
CA TYR A 41 0.92 -9.66 4.45
C TYR A 41 -0.60 -9.49 4.67
N TYR A 42 -1.15 -8.42 4.11
CA TYR A 42 -2.57 -8.11 4.08
C TYR A 42 -2.99 -7.71 2.65
N ASP A 43 -3.94 -8.45 2.08
CA ASP A 43 -4.46 -8.13 0.76
C ASP A 43 -5.58 -7.08 0.85
N LEU A 44 -5.29 -5.82 0.48
CA LEU A 44 -6.31 -4.77 0.40
C LEU A 44 -6.91 -4.62 -1.00
N GLY A 45 -6.71 -5.60 -1.88
CA GLY A 45 -7.41 -5.67 -3.16
C GLY A 45 -8.92 -5.59 -2.97
N MET A 46 -9.62 -4.97 -3.92
CA MET A 46 -11.04 -4.68 -3.84
C MET A 46 -11.87 -5.91 -3.49
N GLU A 47 -11.62 -7.04 -4.17
CA GLU A 47 -12.36 -8.28 -3.97
C GLU A 47 -12.14 -8.84 -2.55
N ASN A 48 -10.92 -8.78 -2.01
CA ASN A 48 -10.64 -9.27 -0.66
C ASN A 48 -11.21 -8.34 0.42
N ARG A 49 -11.21 -7.03 0.19
CA ARG A 49 -11.91 -6.08 1.07
C ARG A 49 -13.40 -6.35 1.06
N ASP A 50 -14.01 -6.57 -0.10
CA ASP A 50 -15.43 -6.90 -0.18
C ASP A 50 -15.74 -8.24 0.51
N ALA A 51 -14.92 -9.26 0.29
CA ALA A 51 -15.08 -10.59 0.89
C ALA A 51 -15.01 -10.55 2.43
N THR A 52 -14.14 -9.71 3.00
CA THR A 52 -13.90 -9.58 4.45
C THR A 52 -14.73 -8.48 5.12
N ASP A 53 -15.69 -7.89 4.42
CA ASP A 53 -16.46 -6.74 4.87
C ASP A 53 -15.58 -5.56 5.34
N ASP A 54 -14.46 -5.38 4.65
CA ASP A 54 -13.39 -4.39 4.88
C ASP A 54 -12.62 -4.58 6.20
N GLN A 55 -12.78 -5.73 6.88
CA GLN A 55 -12.05 -6.05 8.11
C GLN A 55 -10.54 -6.15 7.88
N VAL A 56 -10.09 -6.65 6.72
CA VAL A 56 -8.66 -6.72 6.37
C VAL A 56 -7.98 -5.34 6.39
N THR A 57 -8.71 -4.27 6.07
CA THR A 57 -8.21 -2.89 6.15
C THR A 57 -7.96 -2.48 7.60
N ILE A 58 -8.84 -2.85 8.52
CA ILE A 58 -8.71 -2.56 9.96
C ILE A 58 -7.56 -3.38 10.56
N ASP A 59 -7.50 -4.66 10.23
CA ASP A 59 -6.47 -5.58 10.75
C ASP A 59 -5.07 -5.13 10.32
N SER A 60 -4.91 -4.72 9.05
CA SER A 60 -3.63 -4.21 8.56
C SER A 60 -3.19 -2.92 9.27
N ALA A 61 -4.12 -2.04 9.63
CA ALA A 61 -3.80 -0.83 10.40
C ALA A 61 -3.33 -1.15 11.82
N HIS A 62 -3.98 -2.12 12.50
CA HIS A 62 -3.53 -2.57 13.81
C HIS A 62 -2.20 -3.32 13.77
N ALA A 63 -1.94 -4.09 12.71
CA ALA A 63 -0.62 -4.68 12.48
C ALA A 63 0.46 -3.60 12.34
N ILE A 64 0.17 -2.51 11.64
CA ILE A 64 1.11 -1.37 11.57
C ILE A 64 1.32 -0.76 12.95
N GLN A 65 0.28 -0.58 13.78
CA GLN A 65 0.47 -0.09 15.16
C GLN A 65 1.36 -1.01 16.00
N LYS A 66 1.21 -2.33 15.83
CA LYS A 66 2.00 -3.35 16.53
C LYS A 66 3.47 -3.36 16.10
N HIS A 67 3.73 -3.24 14.80
CA HIS A 67 5.09 -3.39 14.23
C HIS A 67 5.81 -2.07 13.95
N GLY A 68 5.09 -0.95 13.93
CA GLY A 68 5.62 0.40 13.72
C GLY A 68 5.89 0.77 12.26
N VAL A 69 5.95 -0.20 11.33
CA VAL A 69 6.28 0.04 9.92
C VAL A 69 5.31 -0.68 8.99
N GLY A 70 4.76 0.07 8.03
CA GLY A 70 3.92 -0.46 6.96
C GLY A 70 4.32 0.08 5.60
N VAL A 71 4.19 -0.75 4.56
CA VAL A 71 4.31 -0.37 3.15
C VAL A 71 3.02 -0.73 2.44
N LYS A 72 2.48 0.22 1.67
CA LYS A 72 1.14 0.08 1.09
C LYS A 72 1.14 0.36 -0.40
N CYS A 73 0.57 -0.58 -1.16
CA CYS A 73 0.24 -0.41 -2.57
C CYS A 73 -1.03 0.45 -2.74
N ALA A 74 -1.19 1.10 -3.89
CA ALA A 74 -2.38 1.89 -4.17
C ALA A 74 -3.62 0.99 -4.28
N THR A 75 -4.75 1.50 -3.79
CA THR A 75 -6.02 0.75 -3.67
C THR A 75 -7.16 1.58 -4.23
N ILE A 76 -8.12 0.95 -4.89
CA ILE A 76 -9.34 1.58 -5.39
C ILE A 76 -10.17 2.07 -4.19
N THR A 77 -10.73 3.27 -4.28
CA THR A 77 -11.86 3.69 -3.44
C THR A 77 -13.08 3.63 -4.35
N PRO A 78 -14.04 2.71 -4.14
CA PRO A 78 -15.09 2.46 -5.12
C PRO A 78 -16.11 3.60 -5.11
N ASP A 79 -16.53 4.00 -6.31
CA ASP A 79 -17.74 4.79 -6.56
C ASP A 79 -18.85 3.87 -7.09
N GLU A 80 -19.98 4.42 -7.53
CA GLU A 80 -21.10 3.64 -8.06
C GLU A 80 -20.70 2.78 -9.26
N ALA A 81 -19.84 3.31 -10.15
CA ALA A 81 -19.38 2.57 -11.33
C ALA A 81 -18.50 1.38 -10.93
N ARG A 82 -17.60 1.56 -9.93
CA ARG A 82 -16.79 0.46 -9.41
C ARG A 82 -17.61 -0.57 -8.63
N VAL A 83 -18.70 -0.17 -7.97
CA VAL A 83 -19.63 -1.11 -7.34
C VAL A 83 -20.26 -2.03 -8.39
N GLU A 84 -20.67 -1.49 -9.54
CA GLU A 84 -21.23 -2.27 -10.65
C GLU A 84 -20.15 -3.15 -11.32
N GLU A 85 -18.98 -2.59 -11.63
CA GLU A 85 -17.88 -3.29 -12.29
C GLU A 85 -17.41 -4.52 -11.52
N PHE A 86 -17.27 -4.41 -10.20
CA PHE A 86 -16.77 -5.49 -9.35
C PHE A 86 -17.88 -6.29 -8.65
N GLY A 87 -19.15 -5.92 -8.82
CA GLY A 87 -20.27 -6.57 -8.12
C GLY A 87 -20.20 -6.47 -6.60
N LEU A 88 -19.79 -5.31 -6.08
CA LEU A 88 -19.51 -5.13 -4.64
C LEU A 88 -20.78 -5.16 -3.80
N LYS A 89 -20.67 -5.64 -2.56
CA LYS A 89 -21.76 -5.61 -1.57
C LYS A 89 -22.24 -4.18 -1.29
N LYS A 90 -21.32 -3.23 -1.26
CA LYS A 90 -21.57 -1.80 -1.06
C LYS A 90 -20.36 -0.95 -1.43
N MET A 91 -20.56 0.37 -1.42
CA MET A 91 -19.49 1.35 -1.57
C MET A 91 -18.62 1.41 -0.30
N TRP A 92 -17.50 0.67 -0.31
CA TRP A 92 -16.54 0.65 0.80
C TRP A 92 -15.82 1.99 0.97
N LYS A 93 -15.42 2.31 2.21
CA LYS A 93 -14.63 3.51 2.49
C LYS A 93 -13.22 3.37 1.92
N SER A 94 -12.54 4.50 1.77
CA SER A 94 -11.14 4.51 1.33
C SER A 94 -10.25 3.80 2.36
N PRO A 95 -9.46 2.78 1.96
CA PRO A 95 -8.51 2.13 2.87
C PRO A 95 -7.50 3.12 3.45
N ASN A 96 -7.09 4.10 2.64
CA ASN A 96 -6.19 5.15 3.09
C ASN A 96 -6.80 5.97 4.24
N GLY A 97 -8.10 6.27 4.16
CA GLY A 97 -8.81 7.02 5.21
C GLY A 97 -8.93 6.19 6.50
N THR A 98 -9.31 4.92 6.38
CA THR A 98 -9.40 3.99 7.52
C THR A 98 -8.05 3.83 8.23
N VAL A 99 -6.98 3.52 7.50
CA VAL A 99 -5.62 3.38 8.08
C VAL A 99 -5.17 4.66 8.77
N ARG A 100 -5.36 5.84 8.15
CA ARG A 100 -4.97 7.13 8.76
C ARG A 100 -5.73 7.43 10.04
N ASN A 101 -7.03 7.13 10.08
CA ASN A 101 -7.86 7.36 11.26
C ASN A 101 -7.44 6.47 12.44
N ILE A 102 -6.99 5.24 12.16
CA ILE A 102 -6.53 4.30 13.20
C ILE A 102 -5.13 4.68 13.69
N LEU A 103 -4.19 4.97 12.78
CA LEU A 103 -2.81 5.27 13.16
C LEU A 103 -2.66 6.63 13.84
N GLY A 104 -3.35 7.65 13.34
CA GLY A 104 -3.14 9.04 13.73
C GLY A 104 -1.78 9.56 13.25
N GLY A 105 -1.72 10.79 12.72
CA GLY A 105 -0.45 11.39 12.30
C GLY A 105 -0.57 12.44 11.19
N VAL A 106 0.58 12.79 10.61
CA VAL A 106 0.72 13.78 9.54
C VAL A 106 1.31 13.10 8.30
N ILE A 107 0.74 13.41 7.13
CA ILE A 107 1.25 12.90 5.86
C ILE A 107 2.23 13.93 5.29
N PHE A 108 3.48 13.52 5.16
CA PHE A 108 4.49 14.28 4.42
C PHE A 108 4.53 13.79 2.97
N ARG A 109 4.66 14.73 2.03
CA ARG A 109 4.82 14.44 0.60
C ARG A 109 5.93 15.33 0.06
N GLU A 110 6.92 14.72 -0.55
CA GLU A 110 8.03 15.40 -1.20
C GLU A 110 8.26 14.84 -2.62
N PRO A 111 8.79 15.64 -3.55
CA PRO A 111 9.09 15.18 -4.90
C PRO A 111 10.39 14.36 -4.95
N ILE A 112 10.41 13.31 -5.77
CA ILE A 112 11.67 12.66 -6.18
C ILE A 112 12.26 13.46 -7.34
N ILE A 113 13.32 14.23 -7.09
CA ILE A 113 13.95 15.11 -8.08
C ILE A 113 15.01 14.35 -8.88
N ILE A 114 14.89 14.39 -10.22
CA ILE A 114 15.85 13.79 -11.14
C ILE A 114 16.48 14.88 -11.99
N LYS A 115 17.82 14.97 -12.00
CA LYS A 115 18.59 16.07 -12.63
C LYS A 115 18.23 16.33 -14.09
N ASN A 116 17.88 15.30 -14.85
CA ASN A 116 17.56 15.38 -16.28
C ASN A 116 16.05 15.42 -16.57
N VAL A 117 15.19 15.51 -15.56
CA VAL A 117 13.73 15.70 -15.73
C VAL A 117 13.39 17.16 -15.42
N PRO A 118 13.02 17.97 -16.43
CA PRO A 118 12.68 19.38 -16.21
C PRO A 118 11.49 19.57 -15.28
N ARG A 119 11.53 20.63 -14.45
CA ARG A 119 10.42 21.00 -13.58
C ARG A 119 9.45 21.90 -14.35
N LEU A 120 8.14 21.69 -14.18
CA LEU A 120 7.11 22.51 -14.81
C LEU A 120 7.10 23.96 -14.26
N VAL A 121 7.53 24.15 -13.02
CA VAL A 121 7.69 25.46 -12.39
C VAL A 121 9.19 25.80 -12.37
N PRO A 122 9.69 26.72 -13.22
CA PRO A 122 11.12 26.93 -13.43
C PRO A 122 11.90 27.44 -12.21
N HIS A 123 11.23 28.07 -11.26
CA HIS A 123 11.86 28.69 -10.08
C HIS A 123 11.97 27.77 -8.87
N TRP A 124 11.46 26.54 -8.96
CA TRP A 124 11.73 25.54 -7.94
C TRP A 124 13.16 25.04 -8.14
N THR A 125 14.09 25.42 -7.26
CA THR A 125 15.49 24.94 -7.22
C THR A 125 15.68 23.86 -6.18
#